data_AF-A0A951Q679-F1
#
_entry.id   AF-A0A951Q679-F1
#
_cell.length_a   1.000
_cell.length_b   1.000
_cell.length_c   1.000
_cell.angle_alpha   90.00
_cell.angle_beta   90.00
_cell.angle_gamma   90.00
#
_symmetry.space_group_name_H-M   'P 1'
#
loop_
_entity.id
_entity.type
_entity.pdbx_description
1 polymer ?
#
loop_
_entity_poly.entity_id
_entity_poly.type
_entity_poly.pdbx_seq_one_letter_code
_entity_poly.pdbx_strand_id
1 'polypeptide(L)' 'MTQSFWFFGSRLNIVADHTTTGGQYDLIEGYFPPGSQTPPSSHALFRTTLCAVRGVHGLGR' A
#
# COMPACT_ATOMS: atom_id res chain seq x y z
N MET A 1 -7.82 3.38 -13.22
CA MET A 1 -8.53 2.12 -13.53
C MET A 1 -8.38 1.23 -12.31
N THR A 2 -9.42 0.53 -11.85
CA THR A 2 -9.24 -0.34 -10.67
C THR A 2 -8.59 -1.65 -11.08
N GLN A 3 -7.36 -1.89 -10.60
CA GLN A 3 -6.60 -3.11 -10.85
C GLN A 3 -6.26 -3.79 -9.52
N SER A 4 -6.40 -5.12 -9.44
CA SER A 4 -5.97 -5.89 -8.27
C SER A 4 -4.66 -6.63 -8.55
N PHE A 5 -3.82 -6.80 -7.52
CA PHE A 5 -2.64 -7.66 -7.56
C PHE A 5 -2.39 -8.31 -6.19
N TRP A 6 -1.62 -9.39 -6.19
CA TRP A 6 -1.22 -10.10 -4.96
C TRP A 6 0.14 -9.59 -4.47
N PHE A 7 0.23 -9.26 -3.19
CA PHE A 7 1.45 -8.75 -2.55
C PHE A 7 1.52 -9.21 -1.09
N PHE A 8 2.63 -9.85 -0.69
CA PHE A 8 2.81 -10.44 0.66
C PHE A 8 1.58 -11.21 1.18
N GLY A 9 1.01 -12.09 0.35
CA GLY A 9 -0.16 -12.90 0.71
C GLY A 9 -1.47 -12.12 0.85
N SER A 10 -1.48 -10.85 0.48
CA SER A 10 -2.62 -9.93 0.57
C SER A 10 -3.05 -9.50 -0.82
N ARG A 11 -4.37 -9.42 -1.05
CA ARG A 11 -4.90 -8.86 -2.29
C ARG A 11 -5.00 -7.35 -2.14
N LEU A 12 -4.25 -6.63 -2.95
CA LEU A 12 -4.26 -5.17 -3.01
C LEU A 12 -5.04 -4.70 -4.23
N ASN A 13 -5.70 -3.57 -4.09
CA ASN A 13 -6.43 -2.86 -5.14
C ASN A 13 -5.79 -1.50 -5.37
N ILE A 14 -5.39 -1.23 -6.60
CA ILE A 14 -5.02 0.10 -7.07
C ILE A 14 -6.33 0.86 -7.29
N VAL A 15 -6.61 1.81 -6.42
CA VAL A 15 -7.81 2.66 -6.47
C VAL A 15 -7.58 3.82 -7.44
N ALA A 16 -6.39 4.42 -7.36
CA ALA A 16 -5.92 5.45 -8.29
C ALA A 16 -4.44 5.21 -8.59
N ASP A 17 -4.06 5.43 -9.84
CA ASP A 17 -2.69 5.32 -10.33
C ASP A 17 -2.24 6.62 -11.01
N HIS A 18 -0.94 6.73 -11.29
CA HIS A 18 -0.33 7.87 -11.97
C HIS A 18 -1.04 8.31 -13.26
N THR A 19 -1.67 7.41 -14.01
CA THR A 19 -2.43 7.78 -15.22
C THR A 19 -3.71 8.51 -14.86
N THR A 20 -4.38 8.08 -13.79
CA THR A 20 -5.62 8.70 -13.30
C THR A 20 -5.42 9.94 -12.44
N THR A 21 -4.24 10.10 -11.83
CA THR A 21 -3.92 11.23 -10.94
C THR A 21 -3.03 12.28 -11.60
N GLY A 22 -2.67 12.11 -12.88
CA GLY A 22 -1.73 12.99 -13.57
C GLY A 22 -0.32 12.96 -12.96
N GLY A 23 0.09 11.82 -12.40
CA GLY A 23 1.42 11.62 -11.82
C GLY A 23 1.61 12.10 -10.39
N GLN A 24 0.56 12.58 -9.73
CA GLN A 24 0.67 13.21 -8.41
C GLN A 24 0.79 12.19 -7.27
N TYR A 25 0.07 11.07 -7.36
CA TYR A 25 0.11 10.00 -6.36
C TYR A 25 -0.49 8.70 -6.91
N ASP A 26 -0.19 7.59 -6.22
CA ASP A 26 -0.93 6.34 -6.34
C ASP A 26 -1.68 6.09 -5.03
N LEU A 27 -2.90 5.54 -5.12
CA LEU A 27 -3.71 5.14 -3.97
C LEU A 27 -3.96 3.63 -4.05
N ILE A 28 -3.47 2.91 -3.05
CA ILE A 28 -3.57 1.46 -2.96
C ILE A 28 -4.31 1.11 -1.67
N GLU A 29 -5.31 0.25 -1.76
CA GLU A 29 -6.09 -0.26 -0.64
C GLU A 29 -5.97 -1.78 -0.56
N GLY A 30 -5.91 -2.32 0.65
CA GLY A 30 -5.96 -3.77 0.85
C GLY A 30 -5.98 -4.17 2.31
N TYR A 31 -6.15 -5.47 2.54
CA TYR A 31 -6.14 -6.05 3.87
C TYR A 31 -4.89 -6.91 4.04
N PHE A 32 -4.06 -6.54 5.01
CA PHE A 32 -2.93 -7.36 5.44
C PHE A 32 -3.35 -8.25 6.62
N PRO A 33 -3.18 -9.58 6.52
CA PRO A 33 -3.41 -10.49 7.64
C PRO A 33 -2.62 -10.09 8.89
N PRO A 34 -3.11 -10.44 10.10
CA PRO A 34 -2.35 -10.26 11.32
C PRO A 34 -0.98 -10.94 11.23
N GLY A 35 0.08 -10.23 11.64
CA GLY A 35 1.45 -10.73 11.57
C GLY A 35 2.14 -10.54 10.21
N SER A 36 1.45 -9.98 9.20
CA SER A 36 2.11 -9.55 7.97
C SER A 36 3.17 -8.49 8.25
N GLN A 37 4.36 -8.69 7.70
CA GLN A 37 5.49 -7.78 7.87
C GLN A 37 6.06 -7.46 6.50
N THR A 38 6.07 -6.16 6.16
CA THR A 38 6.78 -5.70 4.97
C THR A 38 8.26 -5.61 5.30
N PRO A 39 9.17 -6.20 4.50
CA PRO A 39 10.60 -6.04 4.70
C PRO A 39 10.98 -4.55 4.75
N PRO A 40 11.98 -4.16 5.56
CA PRO A 40 12.47 -2.78 5.55
C PRO A 40 12.88 -2.34 4.15
N SER A 41 12.34 -1.23 3.67
CA SER A 41 12.64 -0.64 2.36
C SER A 41 12.74 0.87 2.44
N SER A 42 13.65 1.45 1.67
CA SER A 42 13.86 2.89 1.59
C SER A 42 13.49 3.38 0.19
N HIS A 43 12.78 4.51 0.12
CA HIS A 43 12.44 5.16 -1.14
C HIS A 43 13.21 6.47 -1.26
N ALA A 44 13.99 6.62 -2.34
CA ALA A 44 14.79 7.83 -2.57
C ALA A 44 14.02 8.97 -3.23
N LEU A 45 13.01 8.64 -4.05
CA LEU A 45 12.32 9.59 -4.92
C LEU A 45 10.83 9.75 -4.60
N PHE A 46 10.29 8.91 -3.72
CA PHE A 46 8.87 8.87 -3.41
C PHE A 46 8.65 8.76 -1.91
N ARG A 47 7.54 9.31 -1.43
CA ARG A 47 7.15 9.24 -0.02
C ARG A 47 5.92 8.34 0.11
N THR A 48 6.04 7.32 0.95
CA THR A 48 4.92 6.44 1.29
C THR A 48 4.23 6.91 2.56
N THR A 49 2.89 6.93 2.57
CA THR A 49 2.07 7.15 3.77
C THR A 49 1.14 5.96 3.95
N LEU A 50 1.06 5.43 5.16
CA LEU A 50 0.19 4.31 5.51
C LEU A 50 -0.89 4.80 6.47
N CYS A 51 -2.15 4.54 6.13
CA CYS A 51 -3.31 4.87 6.95
C CYS A 51 -4.07 3.58 7.26
N ALA A 52 -4.19 3.24 8.56
CA ALA A 52 -5.02 2.12 8.98
C ALA A 52 -6.49 2.55 9.03
N VAL A 53 -7.30 2.02 8.13
CA VAL A 53 -8.76 2.27 8.13
C VAL A 53 -9.47 1.36 9.14
N ARG A 54 -8.92 0.15 9.37
CA ARG A 54 -9.39 -0.81 10.37
C ARG A 54 -8.21 -1.60 10.94
N GLY A 55 -8.29 -1.92 12.24
CA GLY A 55 -7.22 -2.62 12.95
C GLY A 55 -6.06 -1.70 13.33
N VAL A 56 -4.96 -2.30 13.80
CA VAL A 56 -3.74 -1.57 14.19
C VAL A 56 -2.60 -2.06 13.30
N HIS A 57 -1.91 -1.12 12.64
CA HIS A 57 -0.69 -1.41 11.91
C HIS A 57 0.52 -1.07 12.78
N GLY A 58 1.30 -2.07 13.18
CA GLY A 58 2.53 -1.87 13.96
C GLY A 58 3.72 -1.62 13.04
N LEU A 59 4.51 -0.59 13.33
CA LEU A 59 5.87 -0.48 12.79
C LEU A 59 6.72 -1.44 13.61
N GLY A 60 7.02 -2.62 13.05
CA GLY A 60 7.82 -3.64 13.72
C GLY A 60 9.08 -3.03 14.33
N ARG A 61 9.25 -3.23 15.64
CA ARG A 61 10.45 -2.87 16.40
C ARG A 61 11.32 -4.10 16.58
#